data_AF-A0A1W6BCH1-F1
#
_entry.id   AF-A0A1W6BCH1-F1
#
_cell.length_a   1.000
_cell.length_b   1.000
_cell.length_c   1.000
_cell.angle_alpha   90.00
_cell.angle_beta   90.00
_cell.angle_gamma   90.00
#
_symmetry.space_group_name_H-M   'P 1'
#
loop_
_entity.id
_entity.type
_entity.pdbx_description
1 polymer ?
#
loop_
_entity_poly.entity_id
_entity_poly.type
_entity_poly.pdbx_seq_one_letter_code
_entity_poly.pdbx_strand_id
1 'polypeptide(L)'
;MAKTSKVKKKVVKAKNKTVSKSKVKLAVKSKVAKTKDTIKGPIKISKTYIPKDTEKYMCEKHKVFFRMKLQEWRKDLVRANNEALYNGSMDDNSISADIVDQASSYTDKNVEMKAINRQIKLISEIDKALARIREDTYGYCLDTAEPIGLKRLMARPVAKYTIAAQEKHEKDEKVHADD
;
A
#
# COMPACT_ATOMS: atom_id res chain seq x y z
N MET A 1 9.45 -26.98 69.93
CA MET A 1 8.44 -25.90 69.83
C MET A 1 8.09 -25.78 68.34
N ALA A 2 7.03 -26.37 67.76
CA ALA A 2 5.58 -26.25 67.98
C ALA A 2 5.11 -24.79 67.76
N LYS A 3 4.18 -24.42 66.86
CA LYS A 3 3.17 -25.14 66.05
C LYS A 3 2.83 -24.38 64.75
N THR A 4 2.35 -25.15 63.78
CA THR A 4 1.64 -24.78 62.55
C THR A 4 0.25 -24.16 62.79
N SER A 5 -0.23 -23.35 61.85
CA SER A 5 -1.68 -23.16 61.62
C SER A 5 -2.01 -22.97 60.13
N LYS A 6 -2.46 -24.09 59.52
CA LYS A 6 -3.22 -24.14 58.26
C LYS A 6 -4.66 -23.69 58.54
N VAL A 7 -5.24 -22.87 57.66
CA VAL A 7 -6.70 -22.75 57.52
C VAL A 7 -7.09 -23.12 56.09
N LYS A 8 -7.98 -24.12 56.00
CA LYS A 8 -8.61 -24.67 54.80
C LYS A 8 -9.95 -23.96 54.55
N LYS A 9 -10.33 -23.75 53.29
CA LYS A 9 -11.75 -23.77 52.85
C LYS A 9 -11.79 -24.04 51.33
N LYS A 10 -11.97 -25.30 50.92
CA LYS A 10 -13.22 -26.07 50.72
C LYS A 10 -13.82 -25.85 49.32
N VAL A 11 -13.54 -26.82 48.47
CA VAL A 11 -14.13 -27.11 47.15
C VAL A 11 -15.65 -27.24 47.26
N VAL A 12 -16.38 -26.65 46.30
CA VAL A 12 -17.75 -27.04 45.97
C VAL A 12 -17.86 -27.23 44.45
N LYS A 13 -18.43 -28.39 44.09
CA LYS A 13 -18.62 -28.94 42.75
C LYS A 13 -20.11 -28.78 42.39
N ALA A 14 -20.44 -28.21 41.23
CA ALA A 14 -21.78 -28.30 40.62
C ALA A 14 -21.63 -28.11 39.09
N LYS A 15 -21.69 -29.19 38.30
CA LYS A 15 -22.86 -29.77 37.63
C LYS A 15 -23.23 -29.03 36.32
N ASN A 16 -22.96 -29.74 35.23
CA ASN A 16 -23.40 -29.51 33.87
C ASN A 16 -24.94 -29.56 33.75
N LYS A 17 -25.56 -28.60 33.03
CA LYS A 17 -26.92 -28.76 32.46
C LYS A 17 -27.16 -27.80 31.27
N THR A 18 -27.14 -28.42 30.10
CA THR A 18 -27.79 -28.20 28.80
C THR A 18 -28.95 -27.18 28.61
N VAL A 19 -29.08 -26.72 27.33
CA VAL A 19 -30.24 -26.16 26.57
C VAL A 19 -30.52 -24.66 26.85
N SER A 20 -30.66 -23.74 25.88
CA SER A 20 -31.53 -23.77 24.71
C SER A 20 -31.17 -22.74 23.64
N LYS A 21 -31.41 -23.12 22.37
CA LYS A 21 -31.53 -22.22 21.22
C LYS A 21 -32.84 -21.44 21.35
N SER A 22 -32.80 -20.12 21.22
CA SER A 22 -33.97 -19.32 20.86
C SER A 22 -33.63 -18.41 19.69
N LYS A 23 -34.27 -18.74 18.56
CA LYS A 23 -34.39 -17.95 17.35
C LYS A 23 -34.99 -16.58 17.70
N VAL A 24 -34.40 -15.51 17.20
CA VAL A 24 -35.18 -14.35 16.75
C VAL A 24 -34.90 -14.18 15.27
N LYS A 25 -35.89 -14.57 14.47
CA LYS A 25 -36.01 -14.19 13.05
C LYS A 25 -36.53 -12.76 13.02
N LEU A 26 -35.81 -11.86 12.36
CA LEU A 26 -36.42 -10.72 11.68
C LEU A 26 -35.86 -10.71 10.27
N ALA A 27 -36.73 -11.11 9.35
CA ALA A 27 -36.50 -11.11 7.93
C ALA A 27 -36.47 -9.66 7.44
N VAL A 28 -35.35 -9.24 6.85
CA VAL A 28 -35.35 -8.18 5.84
C VAL A 28 -34.68 -8.76 4.61
N LYS A 29 -35.51 -9.02 3.61
CA LYS A 29 -35.10 -9.45 2.28
C LYS A 29 -34.40 -8.28 1.59
N SER A 30 -33.12 -8.44 1.25
CA SER A 30 -32.48 -7.68 0.17
C SER A 30 -31.56 -8.61 -0.62
N LYS A 31 -32.20 -9.38 -1.49
CA LYS A 31 -31.74 -9.81 -2.83
C LYS A 31 -30.22 -9.67 -3.08
N VAL A 32 -29.44 -10.63 -2.57
CA VAL A 32 -28.06 -10.86 -3.04
C VAL A 32 -28.16 -11.42 -4.47
N ALA A 33 -28.19 -10.53 -5.44
CA ALA A 33 -28.05 -10.89 -6.84
C ALA A 33 -26.62 -11.40 -7.04
N LYS A 34 -26.47 -12.72 -7.21
CA LYS A 34 -25.28 -13.37 -7.74
C LYS A 34 -24.74 -12.58 -8.94
N THR A 35 -23.63 -11.87 -8.76
CA THR A 35 -22.85 -11.37 -9.89
C THR A 35 -22.16 -12.55 -10.55
N LYS A 36 -22.49 -12.75 -11.83
CA LYS A 36 -21.94 -13.79 -12.69
C LYS A 36 -20.44 -13.56 -12.84
N ASP A 37 -19.61 -14.41 -12.23
CA ASP A 37 -18.20 -14.53 -12.56
C ASP A 37 -18.08 -14.96 -14.02
N THR A 38 -17.92 -13.97 -14.89
CA THR A 38 -17.49 -14.19 -16.26
C THR A 38 -15.98 -14.06 -16.24
N ILE A 39 -15.28 -15.18 -16.35
CA ILE A 39 -13.85 -15.25 -16.60
C ILE A 39 -13.62 -14.59 -17.97
N LYS A 40 -13.41 -13.27 -17.98
CA LYS A 40 -13.07 -12.52 -19.19
C LYS A 40 -11.58 -12.71 -19.42
N GLY A 41 -11.23 -13.24 -20.58
CA GLY A 41 -9.83 -13.40 -21.01
C GLY A 41 -9.07 -12.06 -21.03
N PRO A 42 -7.74 -12.09 -21.20
CA PRO A 42 -6.91 -10.89 -21.11
C PRO A 42 -7.34 -9.86 -22.17
N ILE A 43 -7.89 -8.74 -21.69
CA ILE A 43 -8.31 -7.63 -22.56
C ILE A 43 -7.05 -6.90 -23.03
N LYS A 44 -6.87 -6.88 -24.35
CA LYS A 44 -5.76 -6.20 -25.00
C LYS A 44 -6.18 -4.77 -25.31
N ILE A 45 -5.45 -3.79 -24.77
CA ILE A 45 -5.56 -2.38 -25.15
C ILE A 45 -4.48 -2.04 -26.18
N SER A 46 -4.72 -1.02 -27.01
CA SER A 46 -3.69 -0.50 -27.92
C SER A 46 -2.64 0.28 -27.14
N LYS A 47 -1.42 0.37 -27.69
CA LYS A 47 -0.30 1.12 -27.09
C LYS A 47 -0.58 2.62 -26.93
N THR A 48 -1.53 3.17 -27.69
CA THR A 48 -1.89 4.59 -27.73
C THR A 48 -3.13 4.91 -26.89
N TYR A 49 -3.69 3.95 -26.16
CA TYR A 49 -4.88 4.18 -25.36
C TYR A 49 -4.58 5.13 -24.18
N ILE A 50 -5.39 6.17 -24.04
CA ILE A 50 -5.36 7.10 -22.91
C ILE A 50 -6.75 7.08 -22.27
N PRO A 51 -6.86 6.78 -20.97
CA PRO A 51 -8.12 6.86 -20.22
C PRO A 51 -8.81 8.21 -20.39
N LYS A 52 -10.12 8.21 -20.70
CA LYS A 52 -10.93 9.43 -20.86
C LYS A 52 -12.06 9.45 -19.83
N ASP A 53 -12.43 10.65 -19.40
CA ASP A 53 -13.55 10.87 -18.45
C ASP A 53 -14.92 10.53 -19.05
N THR A 54 -15.01 10.37 -20.38
CA THR A 54 -16.23 9.96 -21.08
C THR A 54 -16.56 8.48 -20.91
N GLU A 55 -15.58 7.66 -20.50
CA GLU A 55 -15.75 6.23 -20.27
C GLU A 55 -16.16 5.95 -18.82
N LYS A 56 -16.74 4.76 -18.57
CA LYS A 56 -17.06 4.34 -17.20
C LYS A 56 -15.80 4.33 -16.34
N TYR A 57 -15.88 4.99 -15.19
CA TYR A 57 -14.79 5.04 -14.22
C TYR A 57 -14.28 3.64 -13.85
N MET A 58 -12.95 3.49 -13.82
CA MET A 58 -12.24 2.22 -13.57
C MET A 58 -12.80 1.00 -14.33
N CYS A 59 -13.17 1.19 -15.59
CA CYS A 59 -13.43 0.08 -16.49
C CYS A 59 -12.18 -0.80 -16.67
N GLU A 60 -12.38 -2.00 -17.20
CA GLU A 60 -11.29 -2.97 -17.39
C GLU A 60 -10.16 -2.42 -18.27
N LYS A 61 -10.49 -1.58 -19.27
CA LYS A 61 -9.47 -0.90 -20.10
C LYS A 61 -8.59 0.05 -19.28
N HIS A 62 -9.18 0.82 -18.36
CA HIS A 62 -8.43 1.69 -17.45
C HIS A 62 -7.49 0.88 -16.55
N LYS A 63 -7.98 -0.23 -15.97
CA LYS A 63 -7.17 -1.10 -15.10
C LYS A 63 -5.96 -1.67 -15.84
N VAL A 64 -6.15 -2.16 -17.07
CA VAL A 64 -5.05 -2.67 -17.89
C VAL A 64 -4.04 -1.56 -18.21
N PHE A 65 -4.50 -0.36 -18.55
CA PHE A 65 -3.62 0.79 -18.80
C PHE A 65 -2.75 1.13 -17.58
N PHE A 66 -3.36 1.31 -16.41
CA PHE A 66 -2.62 1.64 -15.19
C PHE A 66 -1.73 0.49 -14.74
N ARG A 67 -2.15 -0.76 -14.91
CA ARG A 67 -1.31 -1.94 -14.64
C ARG A 67 -0.04 -1.90 -15.49
N MET A 68 -0.16 -1.72 -16.82
CA MET A 68 1.00 -1.67 -17.71
C MET A 68 1.92 -0.51 -17.34
N LYS A 69 1.36 0.69 -17.12
CA LYS A 69 2.12 1.88 -16.72
C LYS A 69 2.89 1.69 -15.42
N LEU A 70 2.26 1.09 -14.40
CA LEU A 70 2.89 0.80 -13.11
C LEU A 70 3.97 -0.28 -13.24
N GLN A 71 3.76 -1.31 -14.05
CA GLN A 71 4.75 -2.37 -14.28
C GLN A 71 5.99 -1.86 -15.02
N GLU A 72 5.81 -1.03 -16.04
CA GLU A 72 6.89 -0.37 -16.77
C GLU A 72 7.67 0.54 -15.83
N TRP A 73 6.98 1.41 -15.10
CA TRP A 73 7.63 2.32 -14.16
C TRP A 73 8.40 1.58 -13.06
N ARG A 74 7.85 0.49 -12.51
CA ARG A 74 8.56 -0.37 -11.55
C ARG A 74 9.83 -0.96 -12.16
N LYS A 75 9.76 -1.45 -13.40
CA LYS A 75 10.91 -2.04 -14.10
C LYS A 75 12.02 -1.01 -14.30
N ASP A 76 11.66 0.21 -14.67
CA ASP A 76 12.61 1.31 -14.86
C ASP A 76 13.28 1.72 -13.55
N LEU A 77 12.51 1.83 -12.45
CA LEU A 77 13.07 2.13 -11.13
C LEU A 77 14.01 1.03 -10.62
N VAL A 78 13.65 -0.25 -10.81
CA VAL A 78 14.52 -1.37 -10.43
C VAL A 78 15.81 -1.36 -11.25
N ARG A 79 15.72 -1.09 -12.56
CA ARG A 79 16.90 -0.96 -13.42
C ARG A 79 17.81 0.18 -12.95
N ALA A 80 17.25 1.36 -12.74
CA ALA A 80 18.00 2.55 -12.31
C ALA A 80 18.68 2.34 -10.94
N ASN A 81 17.99 1.72 -9.98
CA ASN A 81 18.58 1.38 -8.68
C ASN A 81 19.72 0.37 -8.80
N ASN A 82 19.56 -0.68 -9.62
CA ASN A 82 20.61 -1.68 -9.81
C ASN A 82 21.85 -1.07 -10.50
N GLU A 83 21.64 -0.19 -11.48
CA GLU A 83 22.72 0.54 -12.15
C GLU A 83 23.44 1.49 -11.18
N ALA A 84 22.71 2.26 -10.38
CA ALA A 84 23.29 3.13 -9.36
C ALA A 84 24.13 2.34 -8.33
N LEU A 85 23.64 1.17 -7.88
CA LEU A 85 24.40 0.31 -6.96
C LEU A 85 25.65 -0.28 -7.63
N TYR A 86 25.57 -0.69 -8.89
CA TYR A 86 26.71 -1.23 -9.62
C TYR A 86 27.79 -0.15 -9.84
N ASN A 87 27.39 1.02 -10.33
CA ASN A 87 28.31 2.15 -10.56
C ASN A 87 28.86 2.69 -9.25
N GLY A 88 28.02 2.79 -8.21
CA GLY A 88 28.41 3.24 -6.88
C GLY A 88 29.41 2.33 -6.19
N SER A 89 29.37 1.01 -6.47
CA SER A 89 30.31 0.00 -5.95
C SER A 89 31.64 -0.05 -6.69
N MET A 90 31.71 0.41 -7.94
CA MET A 90 32.95 0.43 -8.75
C MET A 90 33.85 1.63 -8.41
N ASP A 91 33.24 2.65 -7.82
CA ASP A 91 33.87 3.90 -7.42
C ASP A 91 34.34 3.78 -5.97
N ASP A 92 35.48 3.12 -5.79
CA ASP A 92 36.10 2.89 -4.49
C ASP A 92 36.69 4.19 -3.93
N ASN A 93 35.83 4.96 -3.28
CA ASN A 93 36.16 6.20 -2.57
C ASN A 93 37.22 6.02 -1.45
N SER A 94 37.64 4.78 -1.14
CA SER A 94 38.78 4.55 -0.26
C SER A 94 40.15 4.87 -0.90
N ILE A 95 40.18 5.15 -2.21
CA ILE A 95 41.42 5.35 -3.00
C ILE A 95 41.80 6.85 -3.15
N SER A 96 40.98 7.80 -2.72
CA SER A 96 41.30 9.24 -2.85
C SER A 96 42.58 9.61 -2.08
N ALA A 97 43.47 10.38 -2.72
CA ALA A 97 44.79 10.70 -2.18
C ALA A 97 44.78 11.72 -1.03
N ASP A 98 43.74 12.56 -0.91
CA ASP A 98 43.60 13.59 0.14
C ASP A 98 42.31 13.42 0.97
N ILE A 99 42.36 13.83 2.23
CA ILE A 99 41.26 13.79 3.20
C ILE A 99 40.08 14.67 2.80
N VAL A 100 40.33 15.76 2.08
CA VAL A 100 39.28 16.69 1.62
C VAL A 100 38.45 16.04 0.51
N ASP A 101 39.12 15.39 -0.43
CA ASP A 101 38.48 14.63 -1.51
C ASP A 101 37.70 13.46 -0.92
N GLN A 102 38.30 12.74 0.03
CA GLN A 102 37.63 11.65 0.74
C GLN A 102 36.34 12.11 1.42
N ALA A 103 36.39 13.23 2.17
CA ALA A 103 35.23 13.77 2.86
C ALA A 103 34.10 14.13 1.87
N SER A 104 34.41 14.80 0.77
CA SER A 104 33.46 15.19 -0.28
C SER A 104 32.78 13.95 -0.88
N SER A 105 33.59 12.97 -1.27
CA SER A 105 33.17 11.67 -1.78
C SER A 105 32.19 10.92 -0.85
N TYR A 106 32.44 10.92 0.46
CA TYR A 106 31.51 10.32 1.43
C TYR A 106 30.16 11.05 1.49
N THR A 107 30.16 12.39 1.41
CA THR A 107 28.92 13.15 1.42
C THR A 107 28.07 12.86 0.19
N ASP A 108 28.68 12.76 -0.99
CA ASP A 108 27.99 12.45 -2.24
C ASP A 108 27.37 11.05 -2.21
N LYS A 109 28.11 10.03 -1.75
CA LYS A 109 27.58 8.68 -1.57
C LYS A 109 26.41 8.64 -0.59
N ASN A 110 26.47 9.41 0.50
CA ASN A 110 25.36 9.46 1.45
C ASN A 110 24.09 10.06 0.81
N VAL A 111 24.23 11.07 -0.05
CA VAL A 111 23.11 11.65 -0.81
C VAL A 111 22.55 10.61 -1.79
N GLU A 112 23.40 9.91 -2.53
CA GLU A 112 23.02 8.84 -3.46
C GLU A 112 22.26 7.71 -2.74
N MET A 113 22.78 7.23 -1.61
CA MET A 113 22.12 6.19 -0.80
C MET A 113 20.76 6.63 -0.27
N LYS A 114 20.59 7.92 0.08
CA LYS A 114 19.27 8.46 0.45
C LYS A 114 18.31 8.47 -0.74
N ALA A 115 18.79 8.81 -1.94
CA ALA A 115 17.98 8.77 -3.16
C ALA A 115 17.52 7.33 -3.49
N ILE A 116 18.43 6.35 -3.43
CA ILE A 116 18.12 4.93 -3.64
C ILE A 116 17.06 4.45 -2.64
N ASN A 117 17.22 4.77 -1.34
CA ASN A 117 16.24 4.41 -0.31
C ASN A 117 14.84 5.00 -0.58
N ARG A 118 14.75 6.23 -1.13
CA ARG A 118 13.47 6.82 -1.55
C ARG A 118 12.87 6.06 -2.73
N GLN A 119 13.69 5.66 -3.71
CA GLN A 119 13.23 4.86 -4.85
C GLN A 119 12.73 3.47 -4.42
N ILE A 120 13.38 2.82 -3.46
CA ILE A 120 12.93 1.54 -2.87
C ILE A 120 11.54 1.70 -2.24
N LYS A 121 11.33 2.77 -1.46
CA LYS A 121 10.01 3.08 -0.90
C LYS A 121 8.97 3.30 -2.01
N LEU A 122 9.33 3.99 -3.09
CA LEU A 122 8.45 4.19 -4.24
C LEU A 122 8.09 2.88 -4.96
N ILE A 123 9.04 1.96 -5.11
CA ILE A 123 8.79 0.62 -5.66
C ILE A 123 7.77 -0.12 -4.80
N SER A 124 7.92 -0.09 -3.48
CA SER A 124 6.95 -0.68 -2.55
C SER A 124 5.54 -0.08 -2.74
N GLU A 125 5.45 1.22 -2.96
CA GLU A 125 4.17 1.89 -3.22
C GLU A 125 3.56 1.50 -4.58
N ILE A 126 4.37 1.26 -5.60
CA ILE A 126 3.92 0.71 -6.89
C ILE A 126 3.40 -0.72 -6.70
N ASP A 127 4.08 -1.56 -5.94
CA ASP A 127 3.64 -2.94 -5.67
C ASP A 127 2.30 -2.96 -4.93
N LYS A 128 2.09 -2.06 -3.96
CA LYS A 128 0.78 -1.85 -3.30
C LYS A 128 -0.29 -1.38 -4.29
N ALA A 129 0.03 -0.48 -5.21
CA ALA A 129 -0.91 -0.05 -6.24
C ALA A 129 -1.30 -1.20 -7.19
N LEU A 130 -0.33 -2.04 -7.58
CA LEU A 130 -0.60 -3.24 -8.37
C LEU A 130 -1.47 -4.26 -7.63
N ALA A 131 -1.28 -4.42 -6.31
CA ALA A 131 -2.16 -5.25 -5.47
C ALA A 131 -3.59 -4.72 -5.47
N ARG A 132 -3.79 -3.40 -5.27
CA ARG A 132 -5.12 -2.75 -5.34
C ARG A 132 -5.81 -2.94 -6.68
N ILE A 133 -5.07 -3.01 -7.79
CA ILE A 133 -5.64 -3.32 -9.11
C ILE A 133 -6.17 -4.76 -9.16
N ARG A 134 -5.51 -5.71 -8.51
CA ARG A 134 -5.96 -7.12 -8.46
C ARG A 134 -7.19 -7.29 -7.56
N GLU A 135 -7.29 -6.47 -6.51
CA GLU A 135 -8.40 -6.48 -5.55
C GLU A 135 -9.59 -5.62 -6.00
N ASP A 136 -9.52 -5.01 -7.20
CA ASP A 136 -10.54 -4.10 -7.72
C ASP A 136 -10.82 -2.85 -6.86
N THR A 137 -9.89 -2.48 -5.97
CA THR A 137 -9.97 -1.30 -5.10
C THR A 137 -9.20 -0.09 -5.66
N TYR A 138 -8.43 -0.28 -6.73
CA TYR A 138 -7.67 0.80 -7.36
C TYR A 138 -8.55 1.92 -7.92
N GLY A 139 -8.09 3.16 -7.73
CA GLY A 139 -8.81 4.37 -8.14
C GLY A 139 -9.68 4.96 -7.03
N TYR A 140 -9.97 4.23 -5.96
CA TYR A 140 -10.76 4.78 -4.86
C TYR A 140 -9.88 5.23 -3.70
N CYS A 141 -10.32 6.27 -3.00
CA CYS A 141 -9.67 6.80 -1.81
C CYS A 141 -9.72 5.75 -0.68
N LEU A 142 -8.59 5.55 0.01
CA LEU A 142 -8.53 4.58 1.11
C LEU A 142 -9.37 4.99 2.33
N ASP A 143 -9.57 6.30 2.56
CA ASP A 143 -10.28 6.80 3.74
C ASP A 143 -11.77 7.04 3.48
N THR A 144 -12.08 7.68 2.35
CA THR A 144 -13.45 8.14 2.04
C THR A 144 -14.17 7.22 1.06
N ALA A 145 -13.48 6.25 0.44
CA ALA A 145 -13.98 5.43 -0.66
C ALA A 145 -14.44 6.22 -1.92
N GLU A 146 -14.14 7.52 -1.99
CA GLU A 146 -14.48 8.37 -3.12
C GLU A 146 -13.60 8.09 -4.35
N PRO A 147 -14.11 8.30 -5.58
CA PRO A 147 -13.31 8.13 -6.79
C PRO A 147 -12.19 9.18 -6.86
N ILE A 148 -10.95 8.71 -7.00
CA ILE A 148 -9.80 9.57 -7.28
C ILE A 148 -9.89 10.03 -8.74
N GLY A 149 -9.81 11.35 -8.96
CA GLY A 149 -9.88 11.92 -10.29
C GLY A 149 -8.89 11.30 -11.27
N LEU A 150 -9.35 11.00 -12.49
CA LEU A 150 -8.55 10.30 -13.50
C LEU A 150 -7.29 11.10 -13.87
N LYS A 151 -7.42 12.42 -14.01
CA LYS A 151 -6.29 13.35 -14.23
C LYS A 151 -5.20 13.20 -13.18
N ARG A 152 -5.58 13.01 -11.91
CA ARG A 152 -4.62 12.81 -10.81
C ARG A 152 -3.92 11.46 -10.91
N LEU A 153 -4.64 10.39 -11.23
CA LEU A 153 -4.02 9.07 -11.43
C LEU A 153 -3.12 9.03 -12.66
N MET A 154 -3.45 9.79 -13.71
CA MET A 154 -2.59 9.93 -14.89
C MET A 154 -1.25 10.60 -14.54
N ALA A 155 -1.28 11.65 -13.71
CA ALA A 155 -0.10 12.33 -13.22
C ALA A 155 0.69 11.49 -12.19
N ARG A 156 -0.01 10.89 -11.23
CA ARG A 156 0.58 10.07 -10.15
C ARG A 156 -0.22 8.77 -9.96
N PRO A 157 0.17 7.67 -10.62
CA PRO A 157 -0.60 6.42 -10.61
C PRO A 157 -0.51 5.66 -9.27
N VAL A 158 0.42 6.02 -8.38
CA VAL A 158 0.53 5.42 -7.03
C VAL A 158 -0.41 6.04 -6.00
N ALA A 159 -1.16 7.07 -6.37
CA ALA A 159 -1.88 7.87 -5.40
C ALA A 159 -2.97 7.07 -4.63
N LYS A 160 -3.12 7.38 -3.34
CA LYS A 160 -3.98 6.63 -2.39
C LYS A 160 -5.25 7.36 -1.98
N TYR A 161 -5.16 8.68 -1.91
CA TYR A 161 -6.22 9.55 -1.37
C TYR A 161 -6.80 10.45 -2.46
N THR A 162 -7.99 11.01 -2.28
CA THR A 162 -8.43 12.16 -3.10
C THR A 162 -7.62 13.41 -2.75
N ILE A 163 -7.79 14.50 -3.51
CA ILE A 163 -7.12 15.78 -3.21
C ILE A 163 -7.58 16.30 -1.85
N ALA A 164 -8.89 16.35 -1.62
CA ALA A 164 -9.45 16.79 -0.33
C ALA A 164 -9.01 15.93 0.86
N ALA A 165 -8.97 14.60 0.69
CA ALA A 165 -8.48 13.71 1.75
C ALA A 165 -6.98 13.89 2.01
N GLN A 166 -6.19 14.13 0.96
CA GLN A 166 -4.76 14.41 1.09
C GLN A 166 -4.51 15.74 1.80
N GLU A 167 -5.23 16.80 1.43
CA GLU A 167 -5.13 18.12 2.09
C GLU A 167 -5.48 18.04 3.58
N LYS A 168 -6.49 17.22 3.93
CA LYS A 168 -6.83 16.97 5.32
C LYS A 168 -5.70 16.28 6.09
N HIS A 169 -5.13 15.21 5.51
CA HIS A 169 -4.02 14.49 6.13
C HIS A 169 -2.79 15.38 6.34
N GLU A 170 -2.45 16.20 5.34
CA GLU A 170 -1.33 17.14 5.40
C GLU A 170 -1.56 18.24 6.46
N LYS A 171 -2.80 18.69 6.64
CA LYS A 171 -3.17 19.64 7.70
C LYS A 171 -3.03 19.01 9.09
N ASP A 172 -3.53 17.80 9.27
CA ASP A 172 -3.48 17.09 10.55
C ASP A 172 -2.02 16.78 10.94
N GLU A 173 -1.18 16.35 9.98
CA GLU A 173 0.26 16.15 10.21
C GLU A 173 0.99 17.43 10.63
N LYS A 174 0.63 18.59 10.04
CA LYS A 174 1.26 19.87 10.38
C LYS A 174 0.92 20.29 11.82
N VAL A 175 -0.33 20.13 12.24
CA VAL A 175 -0.76 20.46 13.61
C VAL A 175 0.00 19.62 14.65
N HIS A 176 0.32 18.36 14.33
CA HIS A 176 1.04 17.47 15.24
C HIS A 176 2.57 17.62 15.22
N ALA A 177 3.14 18.31 14.23
CA ALA A 177 4.58 18.56 14.17
C ALA A 177 5.01 19.80 14.96
N ASP A 178 4.06 20.69 15.26
CA ASP A 178 4.27 21.96 15.98
C ASP A 178 4.03 21.84 17.51
N ASP A 179 3.68 20.66 18.02
CA ASP A 179 3.42 20.31 19.45
C ASP A 179 4.52 19.35 19.96
#